data_AF-A0A521T1V7-F1
#
_entry.id   AF-A0A521T1V7-F1
#
_cell.length_a   1.000
_cell.length_b   1.000
_cell.length_c   1.000
_cell.angle_alpha   90.00
_cell.angle_beta   90.00
_cell.angle_gamma   90.00
#
_symmetry.space_group_name_H-M   'P 1'
#
loop_
_entity.id
_entity.type
_entity.pdbx_description
1 polymer ?
#
loop_
_entity_poly.entity_id
_entity_poly.type
_entity_poly.pdbx_seq_one_letter_code
_entity_poly.pdbx_strand_id
1 'polypeptide(L)'
;MRSTIRLLLILAALLAGCSTPAAVDIQPQIEAALTELAATPSPTVEVMGPPATPATPANAPTAQPRPPLEPGAPRGDGTYLVGPQMARGRWVSDGAAEGECYWTTRHADGIILQRYLGAPGGEITLGEYDYEVQFENCGTWDYVGP
;
A
#
# COMPACT_ATOMS: atom_id res chain seq x y z
N MET A 1 50.47 -18.87 40.65
CA MET A 1 49.56 -19.98 40.23
C MET A 1 48.21 -19.93 40.96
N ARG A 2 47.54 -18.77 41.07
CA ARG A 2 46.20 -18.65 41.72
C ARG A 2 45.18 -17.88 40.88
N SER A 3 45.60 -17.30 39.75
CA SER A 3 44.76 -16.43 38.91
C SER A 3 44.09 -17.20 37.75
N THR A 4 44.72 -18.27 37.24
CA THR A 4 44.18 -19.09 36.14
C THR A 4 42.99 -19.97 36.55
N ILE A 5 42.89 -20.37 37.82
CA ILE A 5 41.78 -21.21 38.33
C ILE A 5 40.46 -20.43 38.43
N ARG A 6 40.52 -19.12 38.73
CA ARG A 6 39.30 -18.28 38.77
C ARG A 6 38.77 -17.97 37.38
N LEU A 7 39.63 -17.87 36.37
CA LEU A 7 39.21 -17.64 34.99
C LEU A 7 38.54 -18.88 34.36
N LEU A 8 39.01 -20.09 34.71
CA LEU A 8 38.40 -21.35 34.26
C LEU A 8 37.03 -21.65 34.89
N LEU A 9 36.80 -21.24 36.15
CA LEU A 9 35.49 -21.42 36.80
C LEU A 9 34.42 -20.46 36.26
N ILE A 10 34.79 -19.26 35.83
CA ILE A 10 33.84 -18.31 35.22
C ILE A 10 33.46 -18.75 33.80
N LEU A 11 34.39 -19.36 33.05
CA LEU A 11 34.12 -19.86 31.70
C LEU A 11 33.18 -21.09 31.69
N ALA A 12 33.20 -21.91 32.74
CA ALA A 12 32.32 -23.08 32.87
C ALA A 12 30.87 -22.71 33.24
N ALA A 13 30.62 -21.57 33.90
CA ALA A 13 29.28 -21.14 34.29
C ALA A 13 28.46 -20.53 33.13
N LEU A 14 29.11 -20.11 32.05
CA LEU A 14 28.45 -19.54 30.85
C LEU A 14 27.88 -20.60 29.90
N LEU A 15 28.21 -21.88 30.08
CA LEU A 15 27.78 -22.98 29.19
C LEU A 15 26.53 -23.74 29.66
N ALA A 16 25.96 -23.40 30.82
CA ALA A 16 24.83 -24.15 31.42
C ALA A 16 23.47 -23.44 31.37
N GLY A 17 23.35 -22.33 30.64
CA GLY A 17 22.19 -21.42 30.77
C GLY A 17 21.30 -21.23 29.54
N CYS A 18 21.51 -21.96 28.44
CA CYS A 18 20.60 -21.89 27.29
C CYS A 18 19.52 -22.97 27.42
N SER A 19 18.59 -22.77 28.34
CA SER A 19 17.29 -23.44 28.30
C SER A 19 16.62 -23.03 26.99
N THR A 20 16.68 -23.88 25.98
CA THR A 20 15.91 -23.72 24.75
C THR A 20 14.44 -23.59 25.15
N PRO A 21 13.72 -22.52 24.76
CA PRO A 21 12.28 -22.54 24.91
C PRO A 21 11.77 -23.78 24.19
N ALA A 22 10.89 -24.54 24.86
CA ALA A 22 10.25 -25.69 24.25
C ALA A 22 9.72 -25.27 22.87
N ALA A 23 10.13 -25.97 21.81
CA ALA A 23 9.60 -25.76 20.49
C ALA A 23 8.08 -25.88 20.61
N VAL A 24 7.37 -24.77 20.38
CA VAL A 24 5.91 -24.78 20.40
C VAL A 24 5.50 -25.63 19.20
N ASP A 25 4.86 -26.76 19.47
CA ASP A 25 4.32 -27.63 18.44
C ASP A 25 3.05 -26.98 17.87
N ILE A 26 3.20 -26.27 16.75
CA ILE A 26 2.12 -25.58 16.04
C ILE A 26 1.45 -26.51 15.02
N GLN A 27 1.96 -27.73 14.81
CA GLN A 27 1.40 -28.70 13.87
C GLN A 27 -0.12 -28.94 14.06
N PRO A 28 -0.66 -29.13 15.28
CA PRO A 28 -2.10 -29.34 15.46
C PRO A 28 -2.94 -28.09 15.16
N GLN A 29 -2.37 -26.88 15.29
CA GLN A 29 -3.07 -25.63 14.96
C GLN A 29 -3.19 -25.46 13.44
N ILE A 30 -2.15 -25.89 12.70
CA ILE A 30 -2.15 -25.87 11.23
C ILE A 30 -3.17 -26.87 10.68
N GLU A 31 -3.21 -28.10 11.22
CA GLU A 31 -4.17 -29.13 10.79
C GLU A 31 -5.63 -28.74 11.09
N ALA A 32 -5.89 -28.07 12.22
CA ALA A 32 -7.21 -27.53 12.53
C ALA A 32 -7.64 -26.43 11.55
N ALA A 33 -6.74 -25.48 11.23
CA ALA A 33 -7.02 -24.40 10.28
C ALA A 33 -7.27 -24.93 8.85
N LEU A 34 -6.54 -25.97 8.43
CA LEU A 34 -6.74 -26.61 7.12
C LEU A 34 -8.09 -27.35 7.02
N THR A 35 -8.56 -27.93 8.12
CA THR A 35 -9.87 -28.59 8.16
C THR A 35 -11.02 -27.57 8.06
N GLU A 36 -10.88 -26.41 8.68
CA GLU A 36 -11.87 -25.32 8.62
C GLU A 36 -11.97 -24.72 7.21
N LEU A 37 -10.84 -24.53 6.51
CA LEU A 37 -10.83 -24.04 5.13
C LEU A 37 -11.55 -24.99 4.16
N ALA A 38 -11.46 -26.31 4.39
CA ALA A 38 -12.10 -27.32 3.56
C ALA A 38 -13.62 -27.47 3.82
N ALA A 39 -14.14 -26.93 4.92
CA ALA A 39 -15.55 -27.01 5.28
C ALA A 39 -16.41 -25.87 4.69
N THR A 40 -15.79 -24.91 3.99
CA THR A 40 -16.53 -23.79 3.41
C THR A 40 -17.27 -24.27 2.16
N PRO A 41 -18.62 -24.18 2.09
CA PRO A 41 -19.32 -24.41 0.84
C PRO A 41 -18.81 -23.39 -0.20
N SER A 42 -18.37 -23.90 -1.35
CA SER A 42 -18.00 -23.05 -2.48
C SER A 42 -19.17 -22.08 -2.77
N PRO A 43 -18.94 -20.77 -2.86
CA PRO A 43 -20.01 -19.85 -3.20
C PRO A 43 -20.53 -20.26 -4.58
N THR A 44 -21.78 -20.70 -4.62
CA THR A 44 -22.47 -20.87 -5.90
C THR A 44 -22.62 -19.47 -6.46
N VAL A 45 -21.85 -19.17 -7.50
CA VAL A 45 -22.06 -17.96 -8.30
C VAL A 45 -23.41 -18.16 -8.98
N GLU A 46 -24.48 -17.64 -8.35
CA GLU A 46 -25.70 -17.36 -9.08
C GLU A 46 -25.31 -16.34 -10.13
N VAL A 47 -25.22 -16.79 -11.38
CA VAL A 47 -25.12 -15.92 -12.54
C VAL A 47 -26.41 -15.12 -12.55
N MET A 48 -26.39 -13.95 -11.90
CA MET A 48 -27.36 -12.91 -12.14
C MET A 48 -27.39 -12.72 -13.65
N GLY A 49 -28.55 -12.98 -14.25
CA GLY A 49 -28.78 -12.63 -15.64
C GLY A 49 -28.35 -11.19 -15.90
N PRO A 50 -28.00 -10.84 -17.15
CA PRO A 50 -27.58 -9.49 -17.49
C PRO A 50 -28.58 -8.48 -16.88
N PRO A 51 -28.10 -7.43 -16.18
CA PRO A 51 -28.98 -6.40 -15.64
C PRO A 51 -29.89 -5.94 -16.78
N ALA A 52 -31.20 -5.93 -16.55
CA ALA A 52 -32.13 -5.28 -17.48
C ALA A 52 -31.61 -3.86 -17.70
N THR A 53 -31.22 -3.56 -18.94
CA THR A 53 -30.64 -2.27 -19.31
C THR A 53 -31.60 -1.18 -18.83
N PRO A 54 -31.18 -0.29 -17.91
CA PRO A 54 -32.01 0.86 -17.56
C PRO A 54 -32.25 1.63 -18.86
N ALA A 55 -33.52 1.83 -19.22
CA ALA A 55 -33.87 2.68 -20.36
C ALA A 55 -33.23 4.05 -20.13
N THR A 56 -32.17 4.34 -20.87
CA THR A 56 -31.42 5.59 -20.74
C THR A 56 -32.36 6.72 -21.18
N PRO A 57 -32.60 7.76 -20.36
CA PRO A 57 -33.31 8.93 -20.84
C PRO A 57 -32.52 9.54 -22.01
N ALA A 58 -33.13 9.56 -23.19
CA ALA A 58 -32.50 9.85 -24.48
C ALA A 58 -32.02 11.31 -24.68
N ASN A 59 -31.90 12.10 -23.60
CA ASN A 59 -31.56 13.52 -23.63
C ASN A 59 -30.39 13.88 -22.70
N ALA A 60 -29.48 12.95 -22.42
CA ALA A 60 -28.18 13.32 -21.85
C ALA A 60 -27.32 13.92 -22.97
N PRO A 61 -26.79 15.16 -22.82
CA PRO A 61 -25.80 15.70 -23.73
C PRO A 61 -24.67 14.69 -23.86
N THR A 62 -24.34 14.29 -25.09
CA THR A 62 -23.21 13.41 -25.34
C THR A 62 -21.96 14.18 -24.92
N ALA A 63 -21.48 13.94 -23.70
CA ALA A 63 -20.23 14.50 -23.22
C ALA A 63 -19.15 13.97 -24.15
N GLN A 64 -18.65 14.85 -25.03
CA GLN A 64 -17.56 14.52 -25.92
C GLN A 64 -16.39 14.07 -25.03
N PRO A 65 -15.79 12.89 -25.26
CA PRO A 65 -14.69 12.42 -24.43
C PRO A 65 -13.62 13.49 -24.40
N ARG A 66 -13.34 14.06 -23.22
CA ARG A 66 -12.20 14.94 -23.06
C ARG A 66 -10.97 14.10 -23.41
N PRO A 67 -10.05 14.58 -24.28
CA PRO A 67 -8.80 13.88 -24.49
C PRO A 67 -8.16 13.59 -23.11
N PRO A 68 -7.68 12.37 -22.87
CA PRO A 68 -7.02 12.04 -21.62
C PRO A 68 -5.91 13.04 -21.33
N LEU A 69 -5.82 13.53 -20.09
CA LEU A 69 -4.69 14.35 -19.67
C LEU A 69 -3.43 13.50 -19.76
N GLU A 70 -2.38 14.04 -20.39
CA GLU A 70 -1.06 13.39 -20.46
C GLU A 70 -0.60 13.01 -19.05
N PRO A 71 -0.02 11.81 -18.82
CA PRO A 71 0.37 11.36 -17.48
C PRO A 71 1.37 12.28 -16.77
N GLY A 72 2.19 13.03 -17.52
CA GLY A 72 3.14 14.01 -16.95
C GLY A 72 2.57 15.42 -16.79
N ALA A 73 1.30 15.66 -17.11
CA ALA A 73 0.69 16.98 -16.92
C ALA A 73 0.45 17.27 -15.43
N PRO A 74 0.41 18.55 -15.02
CA PRO A 74 0.22 18.92 -13.61
C PRO A 74 -1.04 18.33 -13.00
N ARG A 75 -1.00 18.04 -11.69
CA ARG A 75 -2.11 17.43 -10.93
C ARG A 75 -2.36 18.20 -9.64
N GLY A 76 -3.62 18.50 -9.36
CA GLY A 76 -4.04 19.02 -8.06
C GLY A 76 -4.57 17.89 -7.19
N ASP A 77 -5.54 18.22 -6.35
CA ASP A 77 -6.24 17.26 -5.52
C ASP A 77 -7.00 16.21 -6.33
N GLY A 78 -7.02 15.00 -5.81
CA GLY A 78 -7.72 13.87 -6.39
C GLY A 78 -6.99 12.55 -6.23
N THR A 79 -7.58 11.52 -6.81
CA THR A 79 -7.05 10.16 -6.83
C THR A 79 -6.71 9.77 -8.26
N TYR A 80 -5.48 9.29 -8.47
CA TYR A 80 -4.94 9.02 -9.80
C TYR A 80 -4.29 7.65 -9.87
N LEU A 81 -4.53 6.93 -10.96
CA LEU A 81 -3.79 5.73 -11.32
C LEU A 81 -2.37 6.08 -11.80
N VAL A 82 -1.39 5.48 -11.17
CA VAL A 82 0.02 5.61 -11.55
C VAL A 82 0.28 4.82 -12.84
N GLY A 83 0.91 5.47 -13.81
CA GLY A 83 1.06 5.02 -15.20
C GLY A 83 0.05 5.70 -16.13
N PRO A 84 -1.25 5.33 -16.11
CA PRO A 84 -2.24 5.88 -17.04
C PRO A 84 -2.61 7.35 -16.80
N GLN A 85 -2.61 7.82 -15.54
CA GLN A 85 -3.07 9.17 -15.18
C GLN A 85 -1.97 10.03 -14.56
N MET A 86 -0.97 9.41 -13.92
CA MET A 86 0.24 10.06 -13.43
C MET A 86 1.48 9.27 -13.80
N ALA A 87 2.43 9.90 -14.48
CA ALA A 87 3.70 9.27 -14.82
C ALA A 87 4.46 8.79 -13.58
N ARG A 88 5.12 7.64 -13.69
CA ARG A 88 6.11 7.19 -12.70
C ARG A 88 7.31 8.13 -12.69
N GLY A 89 7.96 8.23 -11.55
CA GLY A 89 9.09 9.13 -11.31
C GLY A 89 8.77 10.22 -10.30
N ARG A 90 9.57 11.26 -10.34
CA ARG A 90 9.63 12.35 -9.37
C ARG A 90 8.63 13.46 -9.68
N TRP A 91 7.88 13.87 -8.67
CA TRP A 91 6.92 14.97 -8.70
C TRP A 91 7.19 15.94 -7.57
N VAL A 92 7.03 17.23 -7.84
CA VAL A 92 7.23 18.30 -6.85
C VAL A 92 5.94 19.10 -6.72
N SER A 93 5.51 19.34 -5.48
CA SER A 93 4.37 20.21 -5.19
C SER A 93 4.82 21.67 -5.08
N ASP A 94 4.02 22.58 -5.65
CA ASP A 94 4.20 24.03 -5.51
C ASP A 94 3.97 24.55 -4.08
N GLY A 95 3.36 23.74 -3.21
CA GLY A 95 3.06 24.07 -1.82
C GLY A 95 2.10 25.26 -1.65
N ALA A 96 1.35 25.63 -2.70
CA ALA A 96 0.51 26.83 -2.70
C ALA A 96 -0.82 26.66 -1.95
N ALA A 97 -1.15 25.45 -1.50
CA ALA A 97 -2.35 25.17 -0.72
C ALA A 97 -2.28 25.77 0.69
N GLU A 98 -3.44 26.04 1.29
CA GLU A 98 -3.55 26.54 2.67
C GLU A 98 -3.92 25.39 3.62
N GLY A 99 -3.25 25.26 4.77
CA GLY A 99 -3.55 24.22 5.76
C GLY A 99 -2.68 22.97 5.63
N GLU A 100 -3.19 21.81 6.03
CA GLU A 100 -2.44 20.56 6.00
C GLU A 100 -2.63 19.84 4.66
N CYS A 101 -1.50 19.45 4.04
CA CYS A 101 -1.44 18.55 2.90
C CYS A 101 -1.48 17.11 3.39
N TYR A 102 -2.34 16.31 2.76
CA TYR A 102 -2.38 14.88 2.94
C TYR A 102 -2.14 14.18 1.60
N TRP A 103 -1.25 13.20 1.61
CA TRP A 103 -1.10 12.31 0.47
C TRP A 103 -0.84 10.88 0.88
N THR A 104 -1.24 9.95 0.01
CA THR A 104 -1.00 8.53 0.19
C THR A 104 -0.75 7.86 -1.15
N THR A 105 0.13 6.87 -1.17
CA THR A 105 0.23 5.92 -2.29
C THR A 105 -0.28 4.56 -1.86
N ARG A 106 -0.86 3.82 -2.80
CA ARG A 106 -1.43 2.49 -2.57
C ARG A 106 -0.93 1.50 -3.61
N HIS A 107 -0.73 0.27 -3.17
CA HIS A 107 -0.55 -0.88 -4.04
C HIS A 107 -1.90 -1.31 -4.65
N ALA A 108 -1.88 -2.20 -5.65
CA ALA A 108 -3.07 -2.61 -6.40
C ALA A 108 -4.12 -3.37 -5.55
N ASP A 109 -3.71 -3.95 -4.42
CA ASP A 109 -4.60 -4.57 -3.42
C ASP A 109 -5.17 -3.56 -2.41
N GLY A 110 -4.88 -2.27 -2.57
CA GLY A 110 -5.34 -1.20 -1.69
C GLY A 110 -4.46 -0.98 -0.45
N ILE A 111 -3.38 -1.75 -0.25
CA ILE A 111 -2.44 -1.53 0.85
C ILE A 111 -1.76 -0.17 0.67
N ILE A 112 -1.78 0.66 1.72
CA ILE A 112 -1.05 1.93 1.75
C ILE A 112 0.45 1.64 1.82
N LEU A 113 1.19 2.14 0.84
CA LEU A 113 2.65 2.00 0.77
C LEU A 113 3.34 3.17 1.47
N GLN A 114 2.89 4.39 1.19
CA GLN A 114 3.40 5.61 1.79
C GLN A 114 2.26 6.56 2.16
N ARG A 115 2.47 7.37 3.20
CA ARG A 115 1.53 8.42 3.61
C ARG A 115 2.26 9.64 4.16
N TYR A 116 1.63 10.79 4.03
CA TYR A 116 2.08 12.05 4.60
C TYR A 116 0.89 12.87 5.08
N LEU A 117 1.07 13.56 6.21
CA LEU A 117 0.19 14.61 6.70
C LEU A 117 1.08 15.72 7.26
N GLY A 118 1.00 16.93 6.71
CA GLY A 118 1.85 18.02 7.14
C GLY A 118 1.72 19.26 6.28
N ALA A 119 2.78 20.08 6.25
CA ALA A 119 2.80 21.29 5.43
C ALA A 119 2.73 20.96 3.92
N PRO A 120 2.08 21.81 3.11
CA PRO A 120 2.02 21.63 1.67
C PRO A 120 3.40 21.85 1.04
N GLY A 121 3.60 21.26 -0.14
CA GLY A 121 4.89 21.26 -0.85
C GLY A 121 5.62 19.93 -0.75
N GLY A 122 6.89 19.95 -1.14
CA GLY A 122 7.77 18.80 -1.07
C GLY A 122 7.78 17.97 -2.35
N GLU A 123 8.26 16.74 -2.22
CA GLU A 123 8.58 15.86 -3.34
C GLU A 123 8.09 14.44 -3.03
N ILE A 124 7.61 13.76 -4.06
CA ILE A 124 7.30 12.33 -4.03
C ILE A 124 7.92 11.66 -5.24
N THR A 125 8.15 10.35 -5.11
CA THR A 125 8.56 9.50 -6.21
C THR A 125 7.57 8.37 -6.36
N LEU A 126 6.88 8.31 -7.50
CA LEU A 126 5.96 7.24 -7.84
C LEU A 126 6.72 6.10 -8.53
N GLY A 127 6.86 4.99 -7.83
CA GLY A 127 7.59 3.81 -8.26
C GLY A 127 6.75 2.79 -9.03
N GLU A 128 7.33 1.61 -9.23
CA GLU A 128 6.69 0.51 -9.96
C GLU A 128 5.49 -0.09 -9.21
N TYR A 129 5.56 -0.12 -7.89
CA TYR A 129 4.55 -0.73 -7.02
C TYR A 129 3.44 0.23 -6.60
N ASP A 130 3.61 1.53 -6.84
CA ASP A 130 2.53 2.49 -6.68
C ASP A 130 1.51 2.27 -7.79
N TYR A 131 0.29 1.92 -7.40
CA TYR A 131 -0.85 1.72 -8.29
C TYR A 131 -1.75 2.95 -8.31
N GLU A 132 -1.95 3.55 -7.14
CA GLU A 132 -2.80 4.73 -6.96
C GLU A 132 -2.10 5.73 -6.05
N VAL A 133 -2.27 7.02 -6.35
CA VAL A 133 -1.89 8.13 -5.47
C VAL A 133 -3.10 9.02 -5.22
N GLN A 134 -3.24 9.49 -3.98
CA GLN A 134 -4.28 10.44 -3.58
C GLN A 134 -3.61 11.68 -3.00
N PHE A 135 -4.07 12.85 -3.45
CA PHE A 135 -3.66 14.17 -2.94
C PHE A 135 -4.86 14.93 -2.41
N GLU A 136 -4.69 15.55 -1.25
CA GLU A 136 -5.66 16.43 -0.64
C GLU A 136 -4.92 17.65 -0.09
N ASN A 137 -5.30 18.82 -0.59
CA ASN A 137 -4.81 20.11 -0.12
C ASN A 137 -3.28 20.24 -0.16
N CYS A 138 -2.67 19.69 -1.21
CA CYS A 138 -1.21 19.69 -1.38
C CYS A 138 -0.70 20.72 -2.40
N GLY A 139 -1.60 21.45 -3.06
CA GLY A 139 -1.25 22.35 -4.16
C GLY A 139 -1.17 21.61 -5.49
N THR A 140 -0.36 22.13 -6.42
CA THR A 140 -0.16 21.52 -7.74
C THR A 140 1.13 20.71 -7.76
N TRP A 141 1.04 19.45 -8.17
CA TRP A 141 2.17 18.56 -8.43
C TRP A 141 2.60 18.66 -9.89
N ASP A 142 3.86 19.03 -10.10
CA ASP A 142 4.53 19.08 -11.39
C ASP A 142 5.50 17.91 -11.56
N TYR A 143 5.44 17.26 -12.73
CA TYR A 143 6.33 16.16 -13.05
C TYR A 143 7.73 16.69 -13.38
N VAL A 144 8.75 16.15 -12.72
CA VAL A 144 10.13 16.57 -12.94
C VAL A 144 10.91 15.58 -13.80
N GLY A 145 10.54 14.30 -13.78
CA GLY A 145 11.20 13.27 -14.58
C GLY A 145 11.28 11.92 -13.87
N PRO A 146 11.83 10.90 -14.55
CA PRO A 146 12.07 9.59 -13.95
C PRO A 146 13.13 9.63 -12.84
#